data_AF-A0A965MV88-F1
#
_entry.id   AF-A0A965MV88-F1
#
_cell.length_a   1.000
_cell.length_b   1.000
_cell.length_c   1.000
_cell.angle_alpha   90.00
_cell.angle_beta   90.00
_cell.angle_gamma   90.00
#
_symmetry.space_group_name_H-M   'P 1'
#
loop_
_entity.id
_entity.type
_entity.pdbx_description
1 polymer ?
#
loop_
_entity_poly.entity_id
_entity_poly.type
_entity_poly.pdbx_seq_one_letter_code
_entity_poly.pdbx_strand_id
1 'polypeptide(L)'
;PIDLHSVLLRLRASFGSSYRYSVNGFIGASPELLVQVEDRTVRSHPLAGTAPRTGDPATDARLAEELIASTKNQVEHRVVIDMVHDTLLPYCSYLDWEPEPSIVTVANVQHLGTAIEGALSEPRPTVMELVRRLCPTPALGGAPSAEAIEFISEHEDMERGTYGGAIGWLDTHGNGTFAVAIRCAEFSEDRRSARLFAGGGIVAESEPLAELAETQAKFQAMLSAIVRP
;
A
#
# COMPACT_ATOMS: atom_id res chain seq x y z
N PRO A 1 -6.84 18.70 -21.21
CA PRO A 1 -6.63 18.49 -19.76
C PRO A 1 -7.32 17.20 -19.34
N ILE A 2 -6.65 16.38 -18.54
CA ILE A 2 -7.20 15.14 -18.00
C ILE A 2 -8.28 15.52 -16.98
N ASP A 3 -9.46 14.92 -17.13
CA ASP A 3 -10.57 15.12 -16.19
C ASP A 3 -10.40 14.22 -14.96
N LEU A 4 -9.99 14.83 -13.85
CA LEU A 4 -9.76 14.16 -12.57
C LEU A 4 -11.04 13.52 -12.02
N HIS A 5 -12.21 14.10 -12.28
CA HIS A 5 -13.48 13.54 -11.83
C HIS A 5 -13.75 12.20 -12.52
N SER A 6 -13.60 12.16 -13.84
CA SER A 6 -13.72 10.92 -14.62
C SER A 6 -12.70 9.85 -14.17
N VAL A 7 -11.44 10.24 -13.90
CA VAL A 7 -10.42 9.30 -13.37
C VAL A 7 -10.89 8.69 -12.05
N LEU A 8 -11.37 9.50 -11.10
CA LEU A 8 -11.87 9.03 -9.81
C LEU A 8 -13.09 8.11 -9.93
N LEU A 9 -14.00 8.39 -10.88
CA LEU A 9 -15.15 7.53 -11.15
C LEU A 9 -14.74 6.17 -11.71
N ARG A 10 -13.75 6.13 -12.61
CA ARG A 10 -13.20 4.87 -13.14
C ARG A 10 -12.50 4.07 -12.05
N LEU A 11 -11.66 4.74 -11.23
CA LEU A 11 -11.03 4.10 -10.07
C LEU A 11 -12.06 3.56 -9.10
N ARG A 12 -13.20 4.24 -8.88
CA ARG A 12 -14.30 3.71 -8.06
C ARG A 12 -14.87 2.40 -8.62
N ALA A 13 -14.99 2.30 -9.94
CA ALA A 13 -15.58 1.12 -10.58
C ALA A 13 -14.65 -0.10 -10.53
N SER A 14 -13.34 0.10 -10.69
CA SER A 14 -12.35 -0.99 -10.72
C SER A 14 -11.69 -1.27 -9.35
N PHE A 15 -11.59 -0.28 -8.47
CA PHE A 15 -10.95 -0.35 -7.15
C PHE A 15 -11.93 0.04 -6.04
N GLY A 16 -13.13 -0.55 -6.07
CA GLY A 16 -14.24 -0.18 -5.17
C GLY A 16 -13.95 -0.41 -3.68
N SER A 17 -13.08 -1.36 -3.35
CA SER A 17 -12.64 -1.66 -1.98
C SER A 17 -11.42 -0.85 -1.52
N SER A 18 -10.83 -0.04 -2.39
CA SER A 18 -9.60 0.71 -2.09
C SER A 18 -9.86 2.09 -1.48
N TYR A 19 -8.88 2.58 -0.73
CA TYR A 19 -8.82 3.95 -0.24
C TYR A 19 -8.54 4.89 -1.42
N ARG A 20 -9.58 5.56 -1.89
CA ARG A 20 -9.50 6.53 -3.00
C ARG A 20 -9.22 7.91 -2.44
N TYR A 21 -8.26 8.61 -3.05
CA TYR A 21 -7.85 9.93 -2.62
C TYR A 21 -7.60 10.86 -3.81
N SER A 22 -7.78 12.16 -3.55
CA SER A 22 -7.43 13.25 -4.45
C SER A 22 -7.00 14.45 -3.61
N VAL A 23 -5.70 14.71 -3.57
CA VAL A 23 -5.10 15.75 -2.72
C VAL A 23 -4.09 16.51 -3.57
N ASN A 24 -4.33 17.81 -3.80
CA ASN A 24 -3.40 18.72 -4.50
C ASN A 24 -2.84 18.16 -5.82
N GLY A 25 -3.68 17.55 -6.67
CA GLY A 25 -3.24 16.97 -7.93
C GLY A 25 -2.63 15.56 -7.83
N PHE A 26 -2.48 15.01 -6.62
CA PHE A 26 -2.12 13.62 -6.38
C PHE A 26 -3.36 12.75 -6.20
N ILE A 27 -3.55 11.76 -7.07
CA ILE A 27 -4.75 10.92 -7.12
C ILE A 27 -4.35 9.45 -7.08
N GLY A 28 -5.12 8.63 -6.38
CA GLY A 28 -4.91 7.20 -6.38
C GLY A 28 -6.04 6.40 -5.75
N ALA A 29 -5.85 5.08 -5.77
CA ALA A 29 -6.74 4.09 -5.17
C ALA A 29 -5.89 3.02 -4.49
N SER A 30 -5.56 3.24 -3.21
CA SER A 30 -4.67 2.35 -2.47
C SER A 30 -5.41 1.17 -1.87
N PRO A 31 -4.95 -0.07 -2.06
CA PRO A 31 -5.49 -1.22 -1.35
C PRO A 31 -5.01 -1.32 0.11
N GLU A 32 -4.00 -0.55 0.51
CA GLU A 32 -3.25 -0.79 1.75
C GLU A 32 -3.59 0.24 2.83
N LEU A 33 -4.11 -0.25 3.96
CA LEU A 33 -4.34 0.57 5.15
C LEU A 33 -3.02 0.65 5.94
N LEU A 34 -2.44 1.85 6.02
CA LEU A 34 -1.29 2.09 6.88
C LEU A 34 -1.71 2.01 8.35
N VAL A 35 -2.65 2.87 8.74
CA VAL A 35 -3.20 2.88 10.10
C VAL A 35 -4.55 3.59 10.14
N GLN A 36 -5.47 3.04 10.93
CA GLN A 36 -6.70 3.69 11.34
C GLN A 36 -6.77 3.74 12.86
N VAL A 37 -7.23 4.86 13.39
CA VAL A 37 -7.61 5.00 14.79
C VAL A 37 -9.07 5.43 14.84
N GLU A 38 -9.88 4.63 15.51
CA GLU A 38 -11.30 4.88 15.79
C GLU A 38 -11.52 4.72 17.29
N ASP A 39 -11.59 5.86 17.98
CA ASP A 39 -11.58 5.94 19.43
C ASP A 39 -10.43 5.13 20.03
N ARG A 40 -10.71 4.00 20.66
CA ARG A 40 -9.71 3.14 21.29
C ARG A 40 -9.21 2.02 20.41
N THR A 41 -9.74 1.85 19.21
CA THR A 41 -9.33 0.77 18.32
C THR A 41 -8.31 1.28 17.30
N VAL A 42 -7.19 0.57 17.19
CA VAL A 42 -6.20 0.76 16.12
C VAL A 42 -6.27 -0.40 15.15
N ARG A 43 -6.20 -0.10 13.85
CA ARG A 43 -6.18 -1.10 12.78
C ARG A 43 -5.07 -0.81 11.78
N SER A 44 -4.48 -1.86 11.23
CA SER A 44 -3.58 -1.80 10.08
C SER A 44 -3.83 -3.00 9.18
N HIS A 45 -3.54 -2.87 7.88
CA HIS A 45 -3.65 -3.97 6.94
C HIS A 45 -2.46 -3.92 5.97
N PRO A 46 -1.25 -4.27 6.45
CA PRO A 46 -0.04 -4.32 5.62
C PRO A 46 -0.21 -5.30 4.46
N LEU A 47 0.27 -4.92 3.27
CA LEU A 47 0.25 -5.76 2.07
C LEU A 47 1.68 -5.95 1.54
N ALA A 48 2.08 -7.19 1.30
CA ALA A 48 3.37 -7.51 0.66
C ALA A 48 3.30 -8.85 -0.06
N GLY A 49 4.04 -8.99 -1.16
CA GLY A 49 3.81 -10.06 -2.12
C GLY A 49 2.64 -9.77 -3.06
N THR A 50 2.85 -10.06 -4.35
CA THR A 50 1.89 -9.72 -5.41
C THR A 50 1.80 -10.86 -6.43
N ALA A 51 0.60 -11.15 -6.90
CA ALA A 51 0.37 -11.92 -8.10
C ALA A 51 -0.54 -11.14 -9.07
N PRO A 52 -0.34 -11.28 -10.39
CA PRO A 52 -1.20 -10.63 -11.38
C PRO A 52 -2.58 -11.27 -11.40
N ARG A 53 -3.57 -10.51 -11.88
CA ARG A 53 -4.87 -11.05 -12.26
C ARG A 53 -5.04 -11.04 -13.76
N THR A 54 -5.63 -12.11 -14.26
CA THR A 54 -5.85 -12.40 -15.67
C THR A 54 -7.29 -12.16 -16.10
N GLY A 55 -8.23 -12.16 -15.14
CA GLY A 55 -9.66 -12.09 -15.40
C GLY A 55 -10.31 -13.45 -15.65
N ASP A 56 -9.53 -14.53 -15.75
CA ASP A 56 -10.02 -15.91 -15.69
C ASP A 56 -10.04 -16.39 -14.22
N PRO A 57 -11.22 -16.71 -13.64
CA PRO A 57 -11.32 -17.08 -12.23
C PRO A 57 -10.49 -18.31 -11.83
N ALA A 58 -10.38 -19.31 -12.72
CA ALA A 58 -9.61 -20.52 -12.42
C ALA A 58 -8.11 -20.23 -12.37
N THR A 59 -7.61 -19.46 -13.34
CA THR A 59 -6.21 -19.03 -13.36
C THR A 59 -5.89 -18.10 -12.19
N ASP A 60 -6.76 -17.13 -11.88
CA ASP A 60 -6.58 -16.20 -10.76
C ASP A 60 -6.54 -16.94 -9.41
N ALA A 61 -7.41 -17.95 -9.20
CA ALA A 61 -7.41 -18.78 -8.00
C ALA A 61 -6.11 -19.57 -7.83
N ARG A 62 -5.63 -20.22 -8.90
CA ARG A 62 -4.33 -20.93 -8.88
C ARG A 62 -3.17 -19.99 -8.55
N LEU A 63 -3.15 -18.79 -9.14
CA LEU A 63 -2.12 -17.78 -8.84
C LEU A 63 -2.18 -17.30 -7.39
N ALA A 64 -3.37 -17.27 -6.78
CA ALA A 64 -3.55 -16.90 -5.38
C ALA A 64 -3.01 -18.00 -4.44
N GLU A 65 -3.30 -19.27 -4.76
CA GLU A 65 -2.75 -20.43 -4.04
C GLU A 65 -1.22 -20.47 -4.14
N GLU A 66 -0.66 -20.20 -5.33
CA GLU A 66 0.79 -20.10 -5.54
C GLU A 66 1.41 -18.94 -4.75
N LEU A 67 0.72 -17.80 -4.67
CA LEU A 67 1.17 -16.65 -3.88
C LEU A 67 1.23 -16.98 -2.39
N ILE A 68 0.18 -17.61 -1.83
CA ILE A 68 0.14 -18.06 -0.43
C ILE A 68 1.25 -19.08 -0.16
N ALA A 69 1.46 -20.04 -1.05
CA ALA A 69 2.46 -21.09 -0.88
C ALA A 69 3.91 -20.63 -1.09
N SER A 70 4.12 -19.42 -1.61
CA SER A 70 5.45 -18.92 -1.96
C SER A 70 6.25 -18.51 -0.72
N THR A 71 7.30 -19.28 -0.41
CA THR A 71 8.25 -18.96 0.69
C THR A 71 8.83 -17.55 0.56
N LYS A 72 9.20 -17.12 -0.66
CA LYS A 72 9.72 -15.77 -0.91
C LYS A 72 8.71 -14.70 -0.46
N ASN A 73 7.48 -14.79 -0.94
CA ASN A 73 6.44 -13.80 -0.62
C ASN A 73 6.06 -13.85 0.87
N GLN A 74 6.06 -15.03 1.49
CA GLN A 74 5.83 -15.18 2.93
C GLN A 74 6.91 -14.50 3.77
N VAL A 75 8.19 -14.62 3.37
CA VAL A 75 9.31 -13.94 4.03
C VAL A 75 9.20 -12.42 3.87
N GLU A 76 8.95 -11.94 2.65
CA GLU A 76 8.74 -10.51 2.39
C GLU A 76 7.58 -9.96 3.22
N HIS A 77 6.46 -10.69 3.27
CA HIS A 77 5.26 -10.27 3.99
C HIS A 77 5.48 -10.25 5.51
N ARG A 78 6.19 -11.26 6.06
CA ARG A 78 6.51 -11.34 7.50
C ARG A 78 7.28 -10.12 7.98
N VAL A 79 8.28 -9.66 7.22
CA VAL A 79 9.07 -8.46 7.57
C VAL A 79 8.19 -7.22 7.74
N VAL A 80 7.15 -7.07 6.90
CA VAL A 80 6.21 -5.95 7.00
C VAL A 80 5.31 -6.09 8.23
N ILE A 81 4.74 -7.28 8.47
CA ILE A 81 3.86 -7.53 9.62
C ILE A 81 4.60 -7.28 10.93
N ASP A 82 5.80 -7.84 11.08
CA ASP A 82 6.58 -7.75 12.31
C ASP A 82 6.91 -6.29 12.62
N MET A 83 7.33 -5.51 11.61
CA MET A 83 7.57 -4.08 11.78
C MET A 83 6.32 -3.34 12.25
N VAL A 84 5.18 -3.54 11.58
CA VAL A 84 3.92 -2.85 11.91
C VAL A 84 3.47 -3.20 13.32
N HIS A 85 3.51 -4.48 13.68
CA HIS A 85 3.14 -4.94 15.01
C HIS A 85 4.07 -4.38 16.09
N ASP A 86 5.39 -4.53 15.94
CA ASP A 86 6.35 -4.09 16.94
C ASP A 86 6.33 -2.57 17.12
N THR A 87 5.93 -1.85 16.07
CA THR A 87 5.72 -0.40 16.12
C THR A 87 4.44 -0.02 16.87
N LEU A 88 3.35 -0.76 16.70
CA LEU A 88 2.05 -0.47 17.31
C LEU A 88 1.91 -1.00 18.73
N LEU A 89 2.53 -2.16 19.04
CA LEU A 89 2.41 -2.87 20.32
C LEU A 89 2.68 -1.97 21.55
N PRO A 90 3.69 -1.09 21.56
CA PRO A 90 3.95 -0.22 22.72
C PRO A 90 2.81 0.73 23.08
N TYR A 91 1.90 1.00 22.14
CA TYR A 91 0.74 1.88 22.33
C TYR A 91 -0.55 1.12 22.68
N CYS A 92 -0.51 -0.21 22.70
CA CYS A 92 -1.69 -1.05 22.80
C CYS A 92 -1.73 -1.82 24.13
N SER A 93 -2.93 -2.00 24.69
CA SER A 93 -3.16 -2.91 25.80
C SER A 93 -3.21 -4.37 25.33
N TYR A 94 -3.65 -4.57 24.09
CA TYR A 94 -3.47 -5.81 23.33
C TYR A 94 -3.41 -5.44 21.85
N LEU A 95 -2.69 -6.24 21.07
CA LEU A 95 -2.61 -6.16 19.63
C LEU A 95 -2.58 -7.58 19.10
N ASP A 96 -3.44 -7.87 18.14
CA ASP A 96 -3.53 -9.20 17.53
C ASP A 96 -3.56 -9.07 16.01
N TRP A 97 -3.25 -10.16 15.33
CA TRP A 97 -3.25 -10.22 13.87
C TRP A 97 -3.83 -11.55 13.38
N GLU A 98 -4.21 -11.60 12.11
CA GLU A 98 -4.62 -12.87 11.48
C GLU A 98 -3.45 -13.87 11.46
N PRO A 99 -3.64 -15.12 11.93
CA PRO A 99 -2.55 -16.09 12.07
C PRO A 99 -1.94 -16.51 10.73
N GLU A 100 -2.73 -16.42 9.66
CA GLU A 100 -2.31 -16.69 8.28
C GLU A 100 -2.71 -15.50 7.40
N PRO A 101 -1.87 -15.10 6.44
CA PRO A 101 -2.21 -14.03 5.52
C PRO A 101 -3.38 -14.43 4.61
N SER A 102 -4.25 -13.46 4.33
CA SER A 102 -5.36 -13.59 3.41
C SER A 102 -5.06 -12.98 2.04
N ILE A 103 -5.86 -13.35 1.03
CA ILE A 103 -5.75 -12.77 -0.31
C ILE A 103 -6.58 -11.49 -0.40
N VAL A 104 -5.91 -10.38 -0.66
CA VAL A 104 -6.53 -9.09 -0.94
C VAL A 104 -6.57 -8.86 -2.44
N THR A 105 -7.76 -9.00 -3.02
CA THR A 105 -7.97 -8.86 -4.47
C THR A 105 -8.31 -7.42 -4.85
N VAL A 106 -7.61 -6.88 -5.84
CA VAL A 106 -8.01 -5.66 -6.56
C VAL A 106 -8.18 -5.96 -8.06
N ALA A 107 -8.53 -4.95 -8.87
CA ALA A 107 -8.84 -5.17 -10.29
C ALA A 107 -7.73 -5.88 -11.08
N ASN A 108 -6.47 -5.50 -10.88
CA ASN A 108 -5.36 -5.92 -11.72
C ASN A 108 -4.38 -6.89 -11.04
N VAL A 109 -4.41 -6.99 -9.71
CA VAL A 109 -3.48 -7.79 -8.92
C VAL A 109 -4.17 -8.34 -7.67
N GLN A 110 -3.51 -9.27 -7.01
CA GLN A 110 -3.85 -9.79 -5.70
C GLN A 110 -2.62 -9.79 -4.79
N HIS A 111 -2.84 -9.55 -3.50
CA HIS A 111 -1.78 -9.39 -2.50
C HIS A 111 -1.96 -10.35 -1.35
N LEU A 112 -0.87 -10.70 -0.66
CA LEU A 112 -0.98 -11.19 0.72
C LEU A 112 -1.26 -9.98 1.62
N GLY A 113 -2.25 -10.12 2.48
CA GLY A 113 -2.60 -9.14 3.50
C GLY A 113 -2.81 -9.80 4.84
N THR A 114 -2.43 -9.10 5.91
CA THR A 114 -2.69 -9.55 7.28
C THR A 114 -3.37 -8.43 8.02
N ALA A 115 -4.61 -8.64 8.46
CA ALA A 115 -5.30 -7.65 9.29
C ALA A 115 -4.70 -7.65 10.70
N ILE A 116 -4.40 -6.45 11.20
CA ILE A 116 -3.90 -6.20 12.56
C ILE A 116 -4.92 -5.30 13.26
N GLU A 117 -5.39 -5.70 14.44
CA GLU A 117 -6.30 -4.91 15.26
C GLU A 117 -5.90 -4.97 16.74
N GLY A 118 -6.00 -3.83 17.42
CA GLY A 118 -5.69 -3.74 18.84
C GLY A 118 -6.47 -2.65 19.56
N ALA A 119 -6.43 -2.70 20.89
CA ALA A 119 -6.96 -1.63 21.73
C ALA A 119 -5.82 -0.76 22.26
N LEU A 120 -5.93 0.56 22.04
CA LEU A 120 -4.99 1.56 22.51
C LEU A 120 -5.05 1.71 24.04
N SER A 121 -3.86 1.82 24.64
CA SER A 121 -3.63 2.15 26.05
C SER A 121 -3.80 3.65 26.30
N GLU A 122 -4.01 4.02 27.56
CA GLU A 122 -4.01 5.43 27.98
C GLU A 122 -2.62 5.85 28.48
N PRO A 123 -2.13 7.07 28.18
CA PRO A 123 -2.78 8.06 27.32
C PRO A 123 -2.76 7.64 25.85
N ARG A 124 -3.91 7.78 25.19
CA ARG A 124 -4.08 7.36 23.80
C ARG A 124 -3.24 8.21 22.82
N PRO A 125 -2.47 7.60 21.90
CA PRO A 125 -1.81 8.36 20.83
C PRO A 125 -2.81 8.83 19.77
N THR A 126 -2.51 9.95 19.15
CA THR A 126 -3.19 10.40 17.93
C THR A 126 -2.79 9.51 16.74
N VAL A 127 -3.68 9.38 15.75
CA VAL A 127 -3.39 8.68 14.49
C VAL A 127 -2.10 9.21 13.82
N MET A 128 -1.83 10.51 13.91
CA MET A 128 -0.65 11.14 13.29
C MET A 128 0.66 10.75 13.97
N GLU A 129 0.65 10.49 15.28
CA GLU A 129 1.81 9.93 15.97
C GLU A 129 2.12 8.52 15.46
N LEU A 130 1.10 7.69 15.25
CA LEU A 130 1.28 6.34 14.70
C LEU A 130 1.74 6.36 13.24
N VAL A 131 1.17 7.24 12.40
CA VAL A 131 1.62 7.43 11.00
C VAL A 131 3.11 7.73 10.93
N ARG A 132 3.62 8.65 11.77
CA ARG A 132 5.05 9.01 11.81
C ARG A 132 5.97 7.87 12.23
N ARG A 133 5.45 6.87 12.95
CA ARG A 133 6.22 5.70 13.38
C ARG A 133 6.21 4.59 12.32
N LEU A 134 5.10 4.44 11.60
CA LEU A 134 4.90 3.37 10.62
C LEU A 134 5.40 3.70 9.22
N CYS A 135 5.43 5.00 8.86
CA CYS A 135 5.72 5.42 7.49
C CYS A 135 7.21 5.79 7.31
N PRO A 136 7.91 5.25 6.30
CA PRO A 136 7.46 4.21 5.37
C PRO A 136 7.52 2.80 5.98
N THR A 137 6.63 1.91 5.55
CA THR A 137 6.72 0.48 5.90
C THR A 137 7.82 -0.21 5.11
N PRO A 138 8.32 -1.40 5.52
CA PRO A 138 9.31 -2.13 4.72
C PRO A 138 8.87 -2.43 3.29
N ALA A 139 7.56 -2.53 3.03
CA ALA A 139 7.03 -2.70 1.68
C ALA A 139 7.40 -1.55 0.72
N LEU A 140 7.70 -0.36 1.26
CA LEU A 140 8.01 0.86 0.49
C LEU A 140 9.40 1.42 0.81
N GLY A 141 9.87 1.28 2.04
CA GLY A 141 11.14 1.82 2.54
C GLY A 141 12.20 0.77 2.88
N GLY A 142 11.87 -0.52 2.81
CA GLY A 142 12.77 -1.63 3.11
C GLY A 142 13.11 -1.83 4.59
N ALA A 143 13.94 -2.84 4.87
CA ALA A 143 14.41 -3.19 6.21
C ALA A 143 15.88 -3.65 6.16
N PRO A 144 16.77 -3.16 7.05
CA PRO A 144 16.56 -2.06 8.00
C PRO A 144 16.24 -0.72 7.32
N SER A 145 15.43 0.12 7.97
CA SER A 145 14.79 1.27 7.29
C SER A 145 15.78 2.36 6.85
N ALA A 146 16.78 2.70 7.66
CA ALA A 146 17.69 3.80 7.34
C ALA A 146 18.56 3.46 6.12
N GLU A 147 19.16 2.27 6.14
CA GLU A 147 20.03 1.74 5.10
C GLU A 147 19.27 1.51 3.80
N ALA A 148 18.03 1.00 3.87
CA ALA A 148 17.22 0.79 2.70
C ALA A 148 16.74 2.11 2.06
N ILE A 149 16.40 3.12 2.86
CA ILE A 149 16.05 4.46 2.35
C ILE A 149 17.26 5.13 1.70
N GLU A 150 18.45 5.02 2.30
CA GLU A 150 19.71 5.52 1.71
C GLU A 150 19.99 4.82 0.38
N PHE A 151 19.92 3.48 0.34
CA PHE A 151 20.07 2.71 -0.88
C PHE A 151 19.09 3.14 -1.98
N ILE A 152 17.81 3.30 -1.64
CA ILE A 152 16.78 3.78 -2.59
C ILE A 152 17.17 5.17 -3.11
N SER A 153 17.59 6.09 -2.24
CA SER A 153 17.97 7.45 -2.64
C SER A 153 19.19 7.50 -3.54
N GLU A 154 20.12 6.55 -3.42
CA GLU A 154 21.32 6.46 -4.26
C GLU A 154 21.07 5.79 -5.62
N HIS A 155 20.05 4.94 -5.72
CA HIS A 155 19.83 4.09 -6.89
C HIS A 155 18.59 4.47 -7.71
N GLU A 156 17.60 5.13 -7.12
CA GLU A 156 16.50 5.70 -7.89
C GLU A 156 16.92 7.08 -8.42
N ASP A 157 17.13 7.19 -9.73
CA ASP A 157 17.37 8.46 -10.44
C ASP A 157 16.09 9.35 -10.50
N MET A 158 15.33 9.40 -9.40
CA MET A 158 14.08 10.13 -9.31
C MET A 158 13.67 10.44 -7.86
N GLU A 159 12.95 11.56 -7.69
CA GLU A 159 12.27 11.85 -6.43
C GLU A 159 10.90 11.17 -6.38
N ARG A 160 10.62 10.42 -5.30
CA ARG A 160 9.31 9.78 -5.07
C ARG A 160 8.22 10.77 -4.67
N GLY A 161 8.57 11.88 -4.03
CA GLY A 161 7.60 12.86 -3.52
C GLY A 161 6.61 12.22 -2.55
N THR A 162 5.31 12.27 -2.85
CA THR A 162 4.26 11.67 -2.00
C THR A 162 4.16 10.15 -2.14
N TYR A 163 4.71 9.56 -3.22
CA TYR A 163 4.64 8.12 -3.47
C TYR A 163 5.32 7.31 -2.36
N GLY A 164 4.61 6.28 -1.87
CA GLY A 164 5.07 5.44 -0.77
C GLY A 164 4.95 6.07 0.62
N GLY A 165 4.45 7.31 0.71
CA GLY A 165 4.12 7.99 1.96
C GLY A 165 2.75 7.59 2.52
N ALA A 166 2.21 8.42 3.41
CA ALA A 166 0.89 8.26 4.01
C ALA A 166 -0.09 9.32 3.51
N ILE A 167 -1.33 8.93 3.20
CA ILE A 167 -2.38 9.85 2.76
C ILE A 167 -3.70 9.52 3.44
N GLY A 168 -4.37 10.54 3.99
CA GLY A 168 -5.50 10.31 4.88
C GLY A 168 -6.07 11.56 5.51
N TRP A 169 -6.81 11.37 6.60
CA TRP A 169 -7.43 12.43 7.39
C TRP A 169 -7.28 12.16 8.88
N LEU A 170 -7.38 13.22 9.68
CA LEU A 170 -7.49 13.15 11.14
C LEU A 170 -8.58 14.12 11.64
N ASP A 171 -9.14 13.84 12.81
CA ASP A 171 -10.01 14.77 13.53
C ASP A 171 -9.34 15.41 14.75
N THR A 172 -10.07 16.29 15.42
CA THR A 172 -9.63 16.99 16.63
C THR A 172 -9.53 16.10 17.86
N HIS A 173 -10.11 14.89 17.84
CA HIS A 173 -10.01 13.92 18.92
C HIS A 173 -8.78 13.03 18.75
N GLY A 174 -8.09 13.07 17.61
CA GLY A 174 -6.95 12.21 17.33
C GLY A 174 -7.30 10.92 16.59
N ASN A 175 -8.56 10.76 16.17
CA ASN A 175 -8.98 9.68 15.29
C ASN A 175 -8.58 9.99 13.84
N GLY A 176 -8.59 8.98 12.99
CA GLY A 176 -8.38 9.16 11.56
C GLY A 176 -8.05 7.89 10.82
N THR A 177 -7.79 8.01 9.52
CA THR A 177 -7.46 6.87 8.65
C THR A 177 -6.45 7.33 7.61
N PHE A 178 -5.35 6.59 7.51
CA PHE A 178 -4.28 6.81 6.55
C PHE A 178 -4.02 5.53 5.77
N ALA A 179 -4.02 5.66 4.44
CA ALA A 179 -3.60 4.63 3.52
C ALA A 179 -2.16 4.88 3.07
N VAL A 180 -1.49 3.83 2.58
CA VAL A 180 -0.20 4.00 1.89
C VAL A 180 -0.44 4.65 0.52
N ALA A 181 0.35 5.66 0.17
CA ALA A 181 0.20 6.45 -1.05
C ALA A 181 0.75 5.71 -2.29
N ILE A 182 0.03 4.68 -2.74
CA ILE A 182 0.34 3.84 -3.90
C ILE A 182 -0.82 3.76 -4.89
N ARG A 183 -0.57 3.16 -6.07
CA ARG A 183 -1.52 3.06 -7.20
C ARG A 183 -2.03 4.44 -7.58
N CYS A 184 -1.09 5.32 -7.90
CA CYS A 184 -1.29 6.75 -7.93
C CYS A 184 -0.72 7.42 -9.18
N ALA A 185 -1.14 8.66 -9.40
CA ALA A 185 -0.54 9.60 -10.32
C ALA A 185 -0.49 11.01 -9.72
N GLU A 186 0.57 11.73 -10.05
CA GLU A 186 0.72 13.16 -9.83
C GLU A 186 0.41 13.90 -11.13
N PHE A 187 -0.58 14.78 -11.13
CA PHE A 187 -1.00 15.53 -12.30
C PHE A 187 -0.36 16.92 -12.32
N SER A 188 0.04 17.39 -13.50
CA SER A 188 0.46 18.78 -13.69
C SER A 188 -0.67 19.75 -13.38
N GLU A 189 -0.34 21.00 -13.05
CA GLU A 189 -1.31 22.06 -12.75
C GLU A 189 -2.31 22.29 -13.90
N ASP A 190 -1.82 22.27 -15.15
CA ASP A 190 -2.65 22.37 -16.36
C ASP A 190 -3.37 21.07 -16.74
N ARG A 191 -3.08 19.99 -16.00
CA ARG A 191 -3.57 18.62 -16.17
C ARG A 191 -3.32 18.07 -17.57
N ARG A 192 -2.24 18.49 -18.25
CA ARG A 192 -1.86 17.96 -19.56
C ARG A 192 -0.85 16.83 -19.48
N SER A 193 -0.19 16.65 -18.34
CA SER A 193 0.67 15.50 -18.06
C SER A 193 0.33 14.87 -16.72
N ALA A 194 0.72 13.61 -16.58
CA ALA A 194 0.62 12.86 -15.33
C ALA A 194 1.89 12.01 -15.17
N ARG A 195 2.44 12.00 -13.95
CA ARG A 195 3.55 11.14 -13.55
C ARG A 195 3.00 10.00 -12.70
N LEU A 196 3.26 8.76 -13.11
CA LEU A 196 2.80 7.55 -12.42
C LEU A 196 3.96 6.91 -11.68
N PHE A 197 3.64 6.19 -10.59
CA PHE A 197 4.62 5.49 -9.78
C PHE A 197 4.20 4.03 -9.54
N ALA A 198 5.17 3.13 -9.55
CA ALA A 198 5.04 1.74 -9.13
C ALA A 198 6.41 1.22 -8.68
N GLY A 199 6.40 0.27 -7.76
CA GLY A 199 7.59 -0.37 -7.21
C GLY A 199 7.23 -1.75 -6.66
N GLY A 200 8.24 -2.52 -6.27
CA GLY A 200 8.11 -3.84 -5.66
C GLY A 200 9.20 -4.05 -4.61
N GLY A 201 8.97 -4.99 -3.70
CA GLY A 201 9.98 -5.41 -2.74
C GLY A 201 11.07 -6.21 -3.45
N ILE A 202 12.33 -5.91 -3.14
CA ILE A 202 13.48 -6.63 -3.69
C ILE A 202 14.13 -7.44 -2.58
N VAL A 203 14.23 -8.75 -2.78
CA VAL A 203 14.92 -9.69 -1.88
C VAL A 203 15.99 -10.47 -2.67
N ALA A 204 16.80 -11.29 -1.98
CA ALA A 204 17.92 -11.99 -2.61
C ALA A 204 17.47 -12.93 -3.76
N GLU A 205 16.27 -13.48 -3.66
CA GLU A 205 15.64 -14.38 -4.63
C GLU A 205 14.82 -13.63 -5.70
N SER A 206 14.89 -12.30 -5.74
CA SER A 206 14.19 -11.51 -6.76
C SER A 206 14.83 -11.67 -8.15
N GLU A 207 13.99 -11.91 -9.15
CA GLU A 207 14.39 -12.03 -10.56
C GLU A 207 14.08 -10.70 -11.28
N PRO A 208 15.08 -9.98 -11.82
CA PRO A 208 14.87 -8.61 -12.34
C PRO A 208 13.73 -8.45 -13.34
N LEU A 209 13.55 -9.43 -14.25
CA LEU A 209 12.47 -9.40 -15.23
C LEU A 209 11.09 -9.64 -14.61
N ALA A 210 11.01 -10.41 -13.53
CA ALA A 210 9.77 -10.62 -12.79
C ALA A 210 9.36 -9.35 -12.06
N GLU A 211 10.32 -8.66 -11.42
CA GLU A 211 10.04 -7.40 -10.70
C GLU A 211 9.62 -6.27 -11.67
N LEU A 212 10.22 -6.22 -12.86
CA LEU A 212 9.77 -5.33 -13.93
C LEU A 212 8.34 -5.66 -14.38
N ALA A 213 8.00 -6.93 -14.56
CA ALA A 213 6.64 -7.34 -14.93
C ALA A 213 5.62 -6.98 -13.83
N GLU A 214 5.99 -7.13 -12.55
CA GLU A 214 5.16 -6.75 -11.42
C GLU A 214 4.87 -5.23 -11.40
N THR A 215 5.90 -4.40 -11.57
CA THR A 215 5.72 -2.94 -11.62
C THR A 215 4.84 -2.51 -12.81
N GLN A 216 5.01 -3.14 -13.99
CA GLN A 216 4.14 -2.94 -15.15
C GLN A 216 2.68 -3.31 -14.87
N ALA A 217 2.43 -4.41 -14.15
CA ALA A 217 1.09 -4.81 -13.73
C ALA A 217 0.48 -3.79 -12.76
N LYS A 218 1.27 -3.30 -11.78
CA LYS A 218 0.84 -2.26 -10.82
C LYS A 218 0.48 -0.94 -11.52
N PHE A 219 1.23 -0.53 -12.54
CA PHE A 219 0.91 0.67 -13.34
C PHE A 219 -0.46 0.60 -14.03
N GLN A 220 -0.96 -0.59 -14.39
CA GLN A 220 -2.25 -0.74 -15.08
C GLN A 220 -3.43 -0.17 -14.30
N ALA A 221 -3.34 -0.13 -12.96
CA ALA A 221 -4.37 0.48 -12.12
C ALA A 221 -4.67 1.92 -12.54
N MET A 222 -3.62 2.73 -12.72
CA MET A 222 -3.76 4.14 -13.04
C MET A 222 -3.79 4.40 -14.55
N LEU A 223 -3.00 3.65 -15.33
CA LEU A 223 -3.02 3.75 -16.80
C LEU A 223 -4.40 3.44 -17.37
N SER A 224 -5.11 2.44 -16.84
CA SER A 224 -6.46 2.14 -17.30
C SER A 224 -7.43 3.27 -17.00
N ALA A 225 -7.33 3.89 -15.82
CA ALA A 225 -8.20 5.00 -15.45
C ALA A 225 -7.95 6.29 -16.27
N ILE A 226 -6.71 6.51 -16.73
CA ILE A 226 -6.31 7.72 -17.48
C ILE A 226 -6.45 7.52 -18.99
N VAL A 227 -5.94 6.42 -19.54
CA VAL A 227 -5.68 6.25 -20.98
C VAL A 227 -6.74 5.38 -21.68
N ARG A 228 -7.43 4.51 -20.94
CA ARG A 228 -8.40 3.54 -21.49
C ARG A 228 -9.81 3.88 -21.00
N PRO A 229 -10.43 4.93 -21.55
CA PRO A 229 -11.64 5.53 -21.01
C PRO A 229 -12.85 4.59 -20.95
#